data_AF-A0A8D8GAN7-F1
#
_entry.id   AF-A0A8D8GAN7-F1
#
_cell.length_a   1.000
_cell.length_b   1.000
_cell.length_c   1.000
_cell.angle_alpha   90.00
_cell.angle_beta   90.00
_cell.angle_gamma   90.00
#
_symmetry.space_group_name_H-M   'P 1'
#
loop_
_entity.id
_entity.type
_entity.pdbx_description
1 polymer ?
#
loop_
_entity_poly.entity_id
_entity_poly.type
_entity_poly.pdbx_seq_one_letter_code
_entity_poly.pdbx_strand_id
1 'polypeptide(L)'
;GPVCEESVRYCERFLEFLIDLEALLPTRRFFNTVMDDCHVVVRCSMAPLLQRDEGNLFAQLLDMLKFYARFEINDETGDPLTDHDMTQLHYSKIKALQKAAFAKFPDLRLFALSNVANVDTRESLEKHFGALDGKSLKEIACYLNLVPEELAAPFEWHRLDEPFLRELLISRHERRVSQLESLNEMPLYPTEDVIWNENIVPTEYYSGEGCLALPKLNLQFLTLHDYLLRNFNLFRLESTYEIRQDIEDAVSRMLPWQSEEGDVVFGGWARMALPIQSFAVVEVSKPHIGEKKPSRVRADVSVTLNVRKEIQDEWENLRKHDVCFLITVRPTKNIGTKYNYKEHFIPQVGLVHVRGCEIEGMLDANGRVIEEGIEQRPQLAGEQRTYRVWLDSNQYRVDMDLLQTGGDDVYEGFNIIMRRKPKENNFKAVLETIRHLMNTECVVPPWLHDILLGYGDPGAAHYSRMPDQARVMDFNDTFLDIEHVRSSFPGYEVVVN
;
A
#
# COMPACT_ATOMS: atom_id res chain seq x y z
N GLY A 1 -26.99 19.61 3.66
CA GLY A 1 -27.66 19.41 4.97
C GLY A 1 -26.92 18.33 5.74
N PRO A 2 -27.31 18.05 6.99
CA PRO A 2 -26.79 16.90 7.74
C PRO A 2 -27.12 15.60 6.99
N VAL A 3 -26.20 14.65 6.96
CA VAL A 3 -26.41 13.32 6.37
C VAL A 3 -26.82 12.34 7.46
N CYS A 4 -27.70 11.40 7.15
CA CYS A 4 -28.09 10.36 8.10
C CYS A 4 -26.93 9.36 8.28
N GLU A 5 -26.49 9.15 9.53
CA GLU A 5 -25.41 8.21 9.83
C GLU A 5 -25.71 6.78 9.36
N GLU A 6 -26.97 6.32 9.49
CA GLU A 6 -27.38 5.00 9.03
C GLU A 6 -27.22 4.85 7.50
N SER A 7 -27.44 5.91 6.74
CA SER A 7 -27.23 5.90 5.29
C SER A 7 -25.75 5.80 4.93
N VAL A 8 -24.88 6.47 5.69
CA VAL A 8 -23.42 6.36 5.50
C VAL A 8 -22.96 4.93 5.80
N ARG A 9 -23.34 4.38 6.96
CA ARG A 9 -23.00 3.01 7.35
C ARG A 9 -23.53 1.97 6.37
N TYR A 10 -24.73 2.16 5.83
CA TYR A 10 -25.28 1.30 4.80
C TYR A 10 -24.39 1.31 3.55
N CYS A 11 -24.00 2.50 3.05
CA CYS A 11 -23.14 2.63 1.89
C CYS A 11 -21.76 1.97 2.11
N GLU A 12 -21.17 2.14 3.29
CA GLU A 12 -19.89 1.53 3.66
C GLU A 12 -19.99 0.00 3.68
N ARG A 13 -20.98 -0.57 4.38
CA ARG A 13 -21.20 -2.02 4.41
C ARG A 13 -21.58 -2.60 3.05
N PHE A 14 -22.27 -1.82 2.22
CA PHE A 14 -22.58 -2.23 0.85
C PHE A 14 -21.31 -2.32 0.00
N LEU A 15 -20.40 -1.33 0.09
CA LEU A 15 -19.11 -1.43 -0.59
C LEU A 15 -18.26 -2.59 -0.06
N GLU A 16 -18.22 -2.81 1.24
CA GLU A 16 -17.54 -3.97 1.85
C GLU A 16 -18.07 -5.29 1.27
N PHE A 17 -19.39 -5.44 1.18
CA PHE A 17 -20.01 -6.62 0.58
C PHE A 17 -19.61 -6.80 -0.88
N LEU A 18 -19.61 -5.74 -1.68
CA LEU A 18 -19.19 -5.80 -3.08
C LEU A 18 -17.71 -6.17 -3.24
N ILE A 19 -16.83 -5.62 -2.38
CA ILE A 19 -15.41 -5.96 -2.35
C ILE A 19 -15.25 -7.46 -2.09
N ASP A 20 -15.95 -8.00 -1.09
CA ASP A 20 -15.84 -9.42 -0.74
C ASP A 20 -16.34 -10.34 -1.88
N LEU A 21 -17.41 -9.95 -2.57
CA LEU A 21 -17.90 -10.69 -3.75
C LEU A 21 -16.90 -10.66 -4.91
N GLU A 22 -16.27 -9.52 -5.15
CA GLU A 22 -15.32 -9.31 -6.24
C GLU A 22 -13.94 -9.93 -5.97
N ALA A 23 -13.58 -10.10 -4.70
CA ALA A 23 -12.29 -10.60 -4.23
C ALA A 23 -12.24 -12.15 -4.09
N LEU A 24 -13.32 -12.85 -4.47
CA LEU A 24 -13.44 -14.31 -4.43
C LEU A 24 -13.88 -14.82 -5.81
N LEU A 25 -13.08 -15.68 -6.43
CA LEU A 25 -13.33 -16.14 -7.81
C LEU A 25 -14.73 -16.76 -8.02
N PRO A 26 -15.28 -17.61 -7.11
CA PRO A 26 -16.59 -18.22 -7.32
C PRO A 26 -17.75 -17.23 -7.38
N THR A 27 -17.68 -16.15 -6.61
CA THR A 27 -18.69 -15.09 -6.61
C THR A 27 -18.44 -14.09 -7.73
N ARG A 28 -17.17 -13.74 -7.96
CA ARG A 28 -16.71 -12.80 -8.99
C ARG A 28 -17.12 -13.22 -10.40
N ARG A 29 -16.94 -14.51 -10.75
CA ARG A 29 -17.02 -15.05 -12.11
C ARG A 29 -18.15 -14.48 -12.98
N PHE A 30 -19.35 -14.37 -12.41
CA PHE A 30 -20.50 -13.78 -13.09
C PHE A 30 -20.87 -12.40 -12.53
N PHE A 31 -20.60 -12.17 -11.25
CA PHE A 31 -20.99 -10.93 -10.59
C PHE A 31 -20.23 -9.72 -11.11
N ASN A 32 -18.95 -9.85 -11.48
CA ASN A 32 -18.15 -8.74 -12.00
C ASN A 32 -18.81 -8.09 -13.24
N THR A 33 -19.34 -8.91 -14.14
CA THR A 33 -20.08 -8.42 -15.32
C THR A 33 -21.37 -7.69 -14.92
N VAL A 34 -22.11 -8.20 -13.94
CA VAL A 34 -23.34 -7.56 -13.43
C VAL A 34 -23.03 -6.22 -12.77
N MET A 35 -21.95 -6.15 -11.99
CA MET A 35 -21.52 -4.92 -11.33
C MET A 35 -21.06 -3.86 -12.34
N ASP A 36 -20.34 -4.25 -13.39
CA ASP A 36 -19.94 -3.37 -14.51
C ASP A 36 -21.18 -2.84 -15.25
N ASP A 37 -22.16 -3.69 -15.56
CA ASP A 37 -23.42 -3.30 -16.23
C ASP A 37 -24.28 -2.36 -15.37
N CYS A 38 -24.27 -2.52 -14.04
CA CYS A 38 -24.93 -1.59 -13.13
C CYS A 38 -24.22 -0.24 -12.95
N HIS A 39 -23.00 -0.10 -13.50
CA HIS A 39 -22.14 1.09 -13.40
C HIS A 39 -21.83 1.49 -11.96
N VAL A 40 -21.72 0.52 -11.04
CA VAL A 40 -21.64 0.78 -9.59
C VAL A 40 -20.45 1.68 -9.26
N VAL A 41 -19.27 1.36 -9.78
CA VAL A 41 -18.03 2.13 -9.53
C VAL A 41 -18.17 3.58 -9.98
N VAL A 42 -18.76 3.81 -11.15
CA VAL A 42 -18.99 5.17 -11.69
C VAL A 42 -19.98 5.94 -10.82
N ARG A 43 -21.09 5.31 -10.45
CA ARG A 43 -22.11 5.91 -9.58
C ARG A 43 -21.54 6.30 -8.22
N CYS A 44 -20.75 5.42 -7.61
CA CYS A 44 -20.09 5.69 -6.33
C CYS A 44 -19.02 6.79 -6.46
N SER A 45 -18.25 6.80 -7.56
CA SER A 45 -17.22 7.83 -7.82
C SER A 45 -17.80 9.23 -8.03
N MET A 46 -19.08 9.31 -8.42
CA MET A 46 -19.82 10.57 -8.55
C MET A 46 -20.72 10.88 -7.34
N ALA A 47 -20.67 10.07 -6.28
CA ALA A 47 -21.53 10.26 -5.13
C ALA A 47 -21.13 11.52 -4.36
N PRO A 48 -22.08 12.38 -3.94
CA PRO A 48 -21.77 13.55 -3.11
C PRO A 48 -21.11 13.21 -1.78
N LEU A 49 -21.23 11.96 -1.31
CA LEU A 49 -20.61 11.47 -0.09
C LEU A 49 -19.07 11.60 -0.12
N LEU A 50 -18.44 11.49 -1.29
CA LEU A 50 -16.98 11.63 -1.43
C LEU A 50 -16.45 13.03 -1.15
N GLN A 51 -17.31 14.06 -1.19
CA GLN A 51 -16.93 15.44 -0.91
C GLN A 51 -17.13 15.82 0.56
N ARG A 52 -17.41 14.83 1.42
CA ARG A 52 -17.77 15.03 2.81
C ARG A 52 -16.79 14.31 3.72
N ASP A 53 -16.50 14.90 4.87
CA ASP A 53 -15.65 14.29 5.90
C ASP A 53 -16.24 12.96 6.41
N GLU A 54 -17.57 12.86 6.49
CA GLU A 54 -18.24 11.61 6.88
C GLU A 54 -18.07 10.49 5.83
N GLY A 55 -17.63 10.80 4.62
CA GLY A 55 -17.43 9.85 3.52
C GLY A 55 -16.01 9.32 3.37
N ASN A 56 -15.10 9.63 4.30
CA ASN A 56 -13.69 9.23 4.19
C ASN A 56 -13.50 7.71 4.11
N LEU A 57 -14.19 6.93 4.96
CA LEU A 57 -14.14 5.46 4.90
C LEU A 57 -14.78 4.93 3.61
N PHE A 58 -15.91 5.51 3.19
CA PHE A 58 -16.54 5.18 1.91
C PHE A 58 -15.59 5.40 0.72
N ALA A 59 -14.80 6.48 0.70
CA ALA A 59 -13.81 6.75 -0.33
C ALA A 59 -12.72 5.65 -0.37
N GLN A 60 -12.19 5.27 0.79
CA GLN A 60 -11.18 4.22 0.91
C GLN A 60 -11.70 2.85 0.46
N LEU A 61 -12.92 2.49 0.85
CA LEU A 61 -13.59 1.27 0.38
C LEU A 61 -13.85 1.31 -1.12
N LEU A 62 -14.24 2.46 -1.66
CA LEU A 62 -14.46 2.62 -3.10
C LEU A 62 -13.17 2.41 -3.89
N ASP A 63 -12.03 2.86 -3.38
CA ASP A 63 -10.74 2.62 -4.03
C ASP A 63 -10.34 1.13 -4.00
N MET A 64 -10.64 0.41 -2.92
CA MET A 64 -10.52 -1.05 -2.89
C MET A 64 -11.46 -1.73 -3.91
N LEU A 65 -12.71 -1.26 -4.03
CA LEU A 65 -13.65 -1.80 -5.01
C LEU A 65 -13.17 -1.53 -6.45
N LYS A 66 -12.66 -0.33 -6.74
CA LYS A 66 -12.07 0.01 -8.06
C LYS A 66 -10.93 -0.94 -8.41
N PHE A 67 -10.09 -1.27 -7.42
CA PHE A 67 -8.99 -2.20 -7.58
C PHE A 67 -9.50 -3.59 -8.01
N TYR A 68 -10.46 -4.17 -7.28
CA TYR A 68 -11.00 -5.49 -7.62
C TYR A 68 -11.84 -5.49 -8.90
N ALA A 69 -12.66 -4.45 -9.14
CA ALA A 69 -13.45 -4.33 -10.37
C ALA A 69 -12.59 -4.36 -11.65
N ARG A 70 -11.32 -3.93 -11.56
CA ARG A 70 -10.37 -3.91 -12.68
C ARG A 70 -9.18 -4.85 -12.45
N PHE A 71 -9.37 -5.88 -11.63
CA PHE A 71 -8.32 -6.82 -11.27
C PHE A 71 -7.81 -7.59 -12.49
N GLU A 72 -6.52 -7.90 -12.51
CA GLU A 72 -5.80 -8.53 -13.63
C GLU A 72 -6.01 -10.05 -13.64
N ILE A 73 -7.26 -10.49 -13.77
CA ILE A 73 -7.66 -11.90 -13.81
C ILE A 73 -8.68 -12.15 -14.92
N ASN A 74 -8.61 -13.33 -15.53
CA ASN A 74 -9.66 -13.82 -16.41
C ASN A 74 -10.79 -14.43 -15.56
N ASP A 75 -11.97 -13.82 -15.57
CA ASP A 75 -13.10 -14.28 -14.75
C ASP A 75 -13.56 -15.72 -15.06
N GLU A 76 -13.33 -16.22 -16.28
CA GLU A 76 -13.74 -17.56 -16.71
C GLU A 76 -12.72 -18.64 -16.38
N THR A 77 -11.43 -18.38 -16.60
CA THR A 77 -10.38 -19.38 -16.36
C THR A 77 -9.81 -19.28 -14.95
N GLY A 78 -9.86 -18.10 -14.33
CA GLY A 78 -9.20 -17.81 -13.06
C GLY A 78 -7.71 -17.48 -13.20
N ASP A 79 -7.17 -17.44 -14.42
CA ASP A 79 -5.75 -17.18 -14.64
C ASP A 79 -5.43 -15.69 -14.55
N PRO A 80 -4.25 -15.32 -14.01
CA PRO A 80 -3.78 -13.94 -14.05
C PRO A 80 -3.60 -13.46 -15.49
N LEU A 81 -4.00 -12.21 -15.75
CA LEU A 81 -3.79 -11.56 -17.05
C LEU A 81 -2.39 -10.96 -17.12
N THR A 82 -1.70 -11.16 -18.25
CA THR A 82 -0.40 -10.52 -18.47
C THR A 82 -0.55 -9.06 -18.90
N ASP A 83 0.53 -8.28 -18.84
CA ASP A 83 0.55 -6.90 -19.37
C ASP A 83 0.13 -6.82 -20.85
N HIS A 84 0.46 -7.86 -21.63
CA HIS A 84 0.04 -7.97 -23.01
C HIS A 84 -1.47 -8.13 -23.13
N ASP A 85 -2.07 -9.03 -22.34
CA ASP A 85 -3.51 -9.27 -22.33
C ASP A 85 -4.27 -8.01 -21.90
N MET A 86 -3.77 -7.34 -20.85
CA MET A 86 -4.34 -6.09 -20.38
C MET A 86 -4.28 -4.97 -21.44
N THR A 87 -3.16 -4.87 -22.16
CA THR A 87 -3.00 -3.92 -23.27
C THR A 87 -3.97 -4.23 -24.41
N GLN A 88 -4.13 -5.51 -24.76
CA GLN A 88 -5.05 -5.94 -25.81
C GLN A 88 -6.52 -5.66 -25.45
N LEU A 89 -6.92 -5.89 -24.19
CA LEU A 89 -8.25 -5.57 -23.68
C LEU A 89 -8.52 -4.06 -23.78
N HIS A 90 -7.59 -3.23 -23.31
CA HIS A 90 -7.69 -1.77 -23.40
C HIS A 90 -7.82 -1.29 -24.85
N TYR A 91 -6.95 -1.78 -25.74
CA TYR A 91 -7.00 -1.41 -27.15
C TYR A 91 -8.29 -1.85 -27.83
N SER A 92 -8.87 -2.98 -27.42
CA SER A 92 -10.15 -3.45 -27.93
C SER A 92 -11.29 -2.51 -27.53
N LYS A 93 -11.30 -2.02 -26.27
CA LYS A 93 -12.26 -1.02 -25.78
C LYS A 93 -12.14 0.30 -26.56
N ILE A 94 -10.93 0.85 -26.68
CA ILE A 94 -10.71 2.09 -27.44
C ILE A 94 -11.10 1.93 -28.91
N LYS A 95 -10.75 0.80 -29.55
CA LYS A 95 -11.15 0.55 -30.95
C LYS A 95 -12.67 0.47 -31.11
N ALA A 96 -13.39 -0.13 -30.16
CA ALA A 96 -14.85 -0.16 -30.18
C ALA A 96 -15.44 1.26 -30.09
N LEU A 97 -14.90 2.09 -29.19
CA LEU A 97 -15.26 3.50 -29.06
C LEU A 97 -14.94 4.31 -30.32
N GLN A 98 -13.77 4.14 -30.92
CA GLN A 98 -13.39 4.81 -32.17
C GLN A 98 -14.29 4.40 -33.34
N LYS A 99 -14.70 3.11 -33.41
CA LYS A 99 -15.69 2.65 -34.40
C LYS A 99 -17.06 3.31 -34.19
N ALA A 100 -17.53 3.39 -32.94
CA ALA A 100 -18.77 4.07 -32.59
C ALA A 100 -18.73 5.55 -33.01
N ALA A 101 -17.65 6.24 -32.63
CA ALA A 101 -17.37 7.63 -32.99
C ALA A 101 -17.37 7.83 -34.52
N PHE A 102 -16.62 7.02 -35.26
CA PHE A 102 -16.51 7.13 -36.72
C PHE A 102 -17.85 6.91 -37.44
N ALA A 103 -18.63 5.93 -37.00
CA ALA A 103 -19.86 5.53 -37.67
C ALA A 103 -21.00 6.52 -37.47
N LYS A 104 -21.06 7.19 -36.31
CA LYS A 104 -22.24 7.94 -35.88
C LYS A 104 -21.98 9.44 -35.67
N PHE A 105 -20.72 9.86 -35.45
CA PHE A 105 -20.39 11.21 -35.01
C PHE A 105 -19.30 11.85 -35.89
N PRO A 106 -19.69 12.62 -36.93
CA PRO A 106 -18.74 13.33 -37.78
C PRO A 106 -17.78 14.24 -37.01
N ASP A 107 -18.24 14.84 -35.92
CA ASP A 107 -17.44 15.76 -35.08
C ASP A 107 -16.30 15.05 -34.33
N LEU A 108 -16.40 13.73 -34.13
CA LEU A 108 -15.37 12.90 -33.50
C LEU A 108 -14.46 12.19 -34.51
N ARG A 109 -14.49 12.58 -35.79
CA ARG A 109 -13.70 11.90 -36.83
C ARG A 109 -12.19 12.00 -36.59
N LEU A 110 -11.71 13.11 -36.04
CA LEU A 110 -10.31 13.27 -35.64
C LEU A 110 -9.94 12.32 -34.49
N PHE A 111 -10.82 12.19 -33.49
CA PHE A 111 -10.64 11.23 -32.39
C PHE A 111 -10.60 9.79 -32.93
N ALA A 112 -11.54 9.44 -33.82
CA ALA A 112 -11.67 8.09 -34.35
C ALA A 112 -10.48 7.64 -35.22
N LEU A 113 -9.75 8.58 -35.82
CA LEU A 113 -8.59 8.32 -36.69
C LEU A 113 -7.25 8.47 -35.95
N SER A 114 -7.26 8.94 -34.70
CA SER A 114 -6.06 9.10 -33.90
C SER A 114 -5.52 7.76 -33.39
N ASN A 115 -4.21 7.68 -33.14
CA ASN A 115 -3.61 6.55 -32.44
C ASN A 115 -4.10 6.48 -30.99
N VAL A 116 -4.23 5.26 -30.47
CA VAL A 116 -4.74 4.99 -29.10
C VAL A 116 -4.03 5.84 -28.05
N ALA A 117 -2.69 5.92 -28.09
CA ALA A 117 -1.90 6.63 -27.09
C ALA A 117 -2.16 8.14 -27.00
N ASN A 118 -2.78 8.76 -28.03
CA ASN A 118 -3.12 10.17 -28.03
C ASN A 118 -4.54 10.43 -27.50
N VAL A 119 -5.36 9.39 -27.35
CA VAL A 119 -6.79 9.51 -27.05
C VAL A 119 -7.24 8.73 -25.82
N ASP A 120 -6.37 7.93 -25.21
CA ASP A 120 -6.72 7.07 -24.09
C ASP A 120 -6.39 7.66 -22.71
N THR A 121 -5.84 8.86 -22.63
CA THR A 121 -5.66 9.55 -21.34
C THR A 121 -6.96 10.22 -20.91
N ARG A 122 -7.19 10.29 -19.59
CA ARG A 122 -8.38 10.95 -19.04
C ARG A 122 -8.55 12.39 -19.55
N GLU A 123 -7.48 13.18 -19.53
CA GLU A 123 -7.46 14.55 -20.05
C GLU A 123 -7.86 14.63 -21.54
N SER A 124 -7.36 13.71 -22.36
CA SER A 124 -7.70 13.67 -23.79
C SER A 124 -9.16 13.27 -24.02
N LEU A 125 -9.65 12.27 -23.28
CA LEU A 125 -11.04 11.84 -23.31
C LEU A 125 -11.98 12.97 -22.86
N GLU A 126 -11.65 13.67 -21.77
CA GLU A 126 -12.40 14.85 -21.29
C GLU A 126 -12.46 15.95 -22.35
N LYS A 127 -11.35 16.23 -23.04
CA LYS A 127 -11.31 17.21 -24.13
C LYS A 127 -12.20 16.81 -25.31
N HIS A 128 -12.16 15.55 -25.71
CA HIS A 128 -12.95 15.04 -26.85
C HIS A 128 -14.43 14.90 -26.54
N PHE A 129 -14.79 14.41 -25.34
CA PHE A 129 -16.17 14.24 -24.92
C PHE A 129 -16.81 15.50 -24.33
N GLY A 130 -16.01 16.48 -23.88
CA GLY A 130 -16.50 17.75 -23.36
C GLY A 130 -17.23 18.60 -24.42
N ALA A 131 -16.94 18.37 -25.70
CA ALA A 131 -17.60 19.04 -26.81
C ALA A 131 -18.95 18.40 -27.22
N LEU A 132 -19.30 17.23 -26.67
CA LEU A 132 -20.51 16.51 -27.04
C LEU A 132 -21.69 16.87 -26.13
N ASP A 133 -22.88 16.92 -26.72
CA ASP A 133 -24.13 17.05 -26.00
C ASP A 133 -24.58 15.71 -25.37
N GLY A 134 -25.47 15.78 -24.37
CA GLY A 134 -25.98 14.58 -23.69
C GLY A 134 -26.62 13.55 -24.63
N LYS A 135 -27.20 13.99 -25.76
CA LYS A 135 -27.76 13.09 -26.77
C LYS A 135 -26.67 12.27 -27.46
N SER A 136 -25.60 12.92 -27.90
CA SER A 136 -24.47 12.23 -28.54
C SER A 136 -23.78 11.26 -27.57
N LEU A 137 -23.59 11.67 -26.31
CA LEU A 137 -23.03 10.78 -25.28
C LEU A 137 -23.90 9.54 -25.05
N LYS A 138 -25.24 9.71 -25.01
CA LYS A 138 -26.17 8.59 -24.88
C LYS A 138 -26.06 7.65 -26.09
N GLU A 139 -26.07 8.17 -27.30
CA GLU A 139 -25.99 7.36 -28.52
C GLU A 139 -24.68 6.56 -28.60
N ILE A 140 -23.54 7.12 -28.16
CA ILE A 140 -22.27 6.38 -28.03
C ILE A 140 -22.40 5.27 -26.98
N ALA A 141 -22.94 5.58 -25.80
CA ALA A 141 -23.09 4.62 -24.73
C ALA A 141 -24.03 3.46 -25.12
N CYS A 142 -25.12 3.74 -25.86
CA CYS A 142 -25.99 2.71 -26.43
C CYS A 142 -25.26 1.83 -27.44
N TYR A 143 -24.47 2.43 -28.35
CA TYR A 143 -23.70 1.67 -29.35
C TYR A 143 -22.69 0.71 -28.70
N LEU A 144 -22.15 1.08 -27.56
CA LEU A 144 -21.23 0.26 -26.77
C LEU A 144 -21.94 -0.73 -25.83
N ASN A 145 -23.28 -0.81 -25.88
CA ASN A 145 -24.12 -1.62 -25.00
C ASN A 145 -23.92 -1.32 -23.51
N LEU A 146 -23.67 -0.06 -23.15
CA LEU A 146 -23.50 0.35 -21.75
C LEU A 146 -24.81 0.83 -21.13
N VAL A 147 -25.71 1.35 -21.95
CA VAL A 147 -27.02 1.84 -21.50
C VAL A 147 -28.08 1.44 -22.52
N PRO A 148 -29.35 1.27 -22.10
CA PRO A 148 -30.42 0.92 -23.02
C PRO A 148 -30.80 2.09 -23.94
N GLU A 149 -31.26 1.77 -25.15
CA GLU A 149 -31.79 2.77 -26.09
C GLU A 149 -33.02 3.47 -25.51
N GLU A 150 -33.92 2.71 -24.92
CA GLU A 150 -35.14 3.17 -24.26
C GLU A 150 -35.21 2.72 -22.80
N LEU A 151 -35.61 3.64 -21.92
CA LEU A 151 -35.87 3.32 -20.52
C LEU A 151 -37.26 2.68 -20.43
N ALA A 152 -37.29 1.35 -20.38
CA ALA A 152 -38.48 0.57 -20.15
C ALA A 152 -38.20 -0.46 -19.04
N ALA A 153 -39.25 -0.87 -18.31
CA ALA A 153 -39.14 -1.94 -17.34
C ALA A 153 -38.48 -3.20 -17.95
N PRO A 154 -37.50 -3.84 -17.29
CA PRO A 154 -37.01 -3.63 -15.91
C PRO A 154 -35.83 -2.64 -15.75
N PHE A 155 -35.49 -1.84 -16.78
CA PHE A 155 -34.25 -1.06 -16.87
C PHE A 155 -34.41 0.43 -16.53
N GLU A 156 -35.52 0.84 -15.93
CA GLU A 156 -35.85 2.24 -15.60
C GLU A 156 -34.87 2.90 -14.62
N TRP A 157 -34.04 2.11 -13.92
CA TRP A 157 -33.04 2.57 -12.95
C TRP A 157 -31.73 3.10 -13.59
N HIS A 158 -31.59 2.99 -14.92
CA HIS A 158 -30.43 3.53 -15.63
C HIS A 158 -30.37 5.06 -15.52
N ARG A 159 -29.22 5.56 -15.07
CA ARG A 159 -28.93 6.99 -15.00
C ARG A 159 -28.42 7.45 -16.36
N LEU A 160 -28.99 8.52 -16.93
CA LEU A 160 -28.68 8.99 -18.29
C LEU A 160 -28.41 10.51 -18.37
N ASP A 161 -28.19 11.18 -17.24
CA ASP A 161 -27.78 12.59 -17.27
C ASP A 161 -26.39 12.76 -17.88
N GLU A 162 -26.17 13.90 -18.52
CA GLU A 162 -24.94 14.22 -19.25
C GLU A 162 -23.67 14.04 -18.40
N PRO A 163 -23.59 14.51 -17.14
CA PRO A 163 -22.40 14.29 -16.31
C PRO A 163 -22.10 12.81 -16.10
N PHE A 164 -23.13 11.99 -15.88
CA PHE A 164 -22.96 10.56 -15.67
C PHE A 164 -22.50 9.85 -16.94
N LEU A 165 -23.12 10.11 -18.09
CA LEU A 165 -22.74 9.49 -19.36
C LEU A 165 -21.30 9.87 -19.75
N ARG A 166 -20.90 11.11 -19.49
CA ARG A 166 -19.53 11.57 -19.70
C ARG A 166 -18.55 10.78 -18.83
N GLU A 167 -18.79 10.70 -17.52
CA GLU A 167 -17.92 9.95 -16.61
C GLU A 167 -17.87 8.46 -16.94
N LEU A 168 -19.01 7.86 -17.32
CA LEU A 168 -19.10 6.47 -17.74
C LEU A 168 -18.20 6.18 -18.95
N LEU A 169 -18.27 7.02 -19.98
CA LEU A 169 -17.46 6.85 -21.18
C LEU A 169 -15.97 7.11 -20.90
N ILE A 170 -15.63 8.10 -20.08
CA ILE A 170 -14.23 8.40 -19.73
C ILE A 170 -13.65 7.26 -18.90
N SER A 171 -14.26 6.93 -17.76
CA SER A 171 -13.73 5.94 -16.82
C SER A 171 -13.58 4.55 -17.45
N ARG A 172 -14.43 4.15 -18.40
CA ARG A 172 -14.33 2.87 -19.10
C ARG A 172 -13.14 2.79 -20.06
N HIS A 173 -12.71 3.92 -20.60
CA HIS A 173 -11.72 4.00 -21.68
C HIS A 173 -10.42 4.68 -21.29
N GLU A 174 -10.33 5.28 -20.09
CA GLU A 174 -9.08 5.87 -19.61
C GLU A 174 -8.01 4.80 -19.40
N ARG A 175 -6.77 5.17 -19.69
CA ARG A 175 -5.60 4.31 -19.45
C ARG A 175 -5.52 3.98 -17.97
N ARG A 176 -5.45 2.69 -17.67
CA ARG A 176 -5.25 2.16 -16.33
C ARG A 176 -3.77 2.23 -15.95
N VAL A 177 -3.49 2.50 -14.68
CA VAL A 177 -2.16 2.30 -14.09
C VAL A 177 -1.98 0.81 -13.78
N SER A 178 -0.82 0.23 -14.07
CA SER A 178 -0.55 -1.17 -13.70
C SER A 178 -0.56 -1.33 -12.18
N GLN A 179 -1.08 -2.45 -11.68
CA GLN A 179 -1.06 -2.75 -10.24
C GLN A 179 0.38 -2.79 -9.72
N LEU A 180 1.28 -3.38 -10.52
CA LEU A 180 2.69 -3.49 -10.18
C LEU A 180 3.39 -2.12 -10.16
N GLU A 181 3.09 -1.25 -11.11
CA GLU A 181 3.61 0.13 -11.13
C GLU A 181 3.15 0.90 -9.89
N SER A 182 1.86 0.83 -9.55
CA SER A 182 1.30 1.48 -8.35
C SER A 182 1.99 0.99 -7.07
N LEU A 183 2.22 -0.32 -6.94
CA LEU A 183 2.96 -0.90 -5.82
C LEU A 183 4.41 -0.40 -5.76
N ASN A 184 5.08 -0.31 -6.91
CA ASN A 184 6.48 0.13 -7.01
C ASN A 184 6.66 1.62 -6.72
N GLU A 185 5.65 2.43 -6.99
CA GLU A 185 5.59 3.86 -6.65
C GLU A 185 5.19 4.11 -5.17
N MET A 186 4.76 3.08 -4.43
CA MET A 186 4.37 3.23 -3.03
C MET A 186 5.59 3.38 -2.09
N PRO A 187 5.60 4.35 -1.16
CA PRO A 187 6.56 4.39 -0.07
C PRO A 187 6.45 3.17 0.87
N LEU A 188 7.57 2.75 1.45
CA LEU A 188 7.60 1.63 2.41
C LEU A 188 7.39 2.08 3.87
N TYR A 189 7.67 3.34 4.17
CA TYR A 189 7.48 3.91 5.50
C TYR A 189 6.15 4.64 5.59
N PRO A 190 5.42 4.53 6.72
CA PRO A 190 4.22 5.31 6.94
C PRO A 190 4.56 6.77 7.28
N THR A 191 3.70 7.69 6.85
CA THR A 191 3.76 9.13 7.18
C THR A 191 2.72 9.49 8.23
N GLU A 192 2.75 10.73 8.71
CA GLU A 192 1.76 11.32 9.62
C GLU A 192 0.31 11.10 9.18
N ASP A 193 0.03 11.13 7.87
CA ASP A 193 -1.30 10.96 7.30
C ASP A 193 -1.83 9.52 7.43
N VAL A 194 -0.93 8.55 7.59
CA VAL A 194 -1.25 7.12 7.70
C VAL A 194 -1.26 6.69 9.17
N ILE A 195 -0.27 7.10 9.95
CA ILE A 195 -0.02 6.61 11.32
C ILE A 195 -1.23 6.86 12.24
N TRP A 196 -1.89 8.01 12.13
CA TRP A 196 -3.04 8.38 12.97
C TRP A 196 -4.40 8.27 12.25
N ASN A 197 -4.46 7.62 11.08
CA ASN A 197 -5.71 7.42 10.36
C ASN A 197 -6.43 6.15 10.86
N GLU A 198 -7.42 6.33 11.73
CA GLU A 198 -8.09 5.24 12.42
C GLU A 198 -8.94 4.32 11.51
N ASN A 199 -9.23 4.74 10.28
CA ASN A 199 -9.96 3.91 9.31
C ASN A 199 -9.10 2.78 8.73
N ILE A 200 -7.77 2.95 8.74
CA ILE A 200 -6.78 2.00 8.20
C ILE A 200 -5.81 1.48 9.27
N VAL A 201 -5.57 2.26 10.33
CA VAL A 201 -4.77 1.87 11.49
C VAL A 201 -5.68 1.96 12.73
N PRO A 202 -6.53 0.94 12.96
CA PRO A 202 -7.47 0.96 14.07
C PRO A 202 -6.73 0.95 15.42
N THR A 203 -7.36 1.52 16.44
CA THR A 203 -6.87 1.39 17.82
C THR A 203 -7.26 0.04 18.42
N GLU A 204 -6.60 -0.34 19.52
CA GLU A 204 -6.99 -1.51 20.34
C GLU A 204 -8.46 -1.49 20.80
N TYR A 205 -9.11 -0.31 20.79
CA TYR A 205 -10.51 -0.12 21.22
C TYR A 205 -11.54 -0.32 20.10
N TYR A 206 -11.13 -0.79 18.92
CA TYR A 206 -12.06 -1.05 17.83
C TYR A 206 -13.08 -2.14 18.21
N SER A 207 -14.37 -1.77 18.24
CA SER A 207 -15.47 -2.63 18.71
C SER A 207 -15.92 -3.70 17.72
N GLY A 208 -15.49 -3.62 16.45
CA GLY A 208 -15.99 -4.46 15.36
C GLY A 208 -17.36 -4.05 14.81
N GLU A 209 -18.00 -3.00 15.33
CA GLU A 209 -19.33 -2.56 14.88
C GLU A 209 -19.31 -1.91 13.49
N GLY A 210 -18.28 -1.10 13.19
CA GLY A 210 -18.03 -0.51 11.86
C GLY A 210 -17.24 -1.46 10.95
N CYS A 211 -17.13 -1.16 9.65
CA CYS A 211 -16.16 -1.85 8.77
C CYS A 211 -14.84 -1.07 8.71
N LEU A 212 -13.78 -1.70 8.19
CA LEU A 212 -12.47 -1.08 7.97
C LEU A 212 -12.07 -1.28 6.51
N ALA A 213 -11.32 -0.33 5.95
CA ALA A 213 -10.76 -0.44 4.60
C ALA A 213 -9.49 -1.32 4.60
N LEU A 214 -9.65 -2.59 5.02
CA LEU A 214 -8.57 -3.55 5.19
C LEU A 214 -8.78 -4.80 4.33
N PRO A 215 -7.71 -5.36 3.75
CA PRO A 215 -7.78 -6.68 3.14
C PRO A 215 -8.17 -7.74 4.16
N LYS A 216 -8.89 -8.77 3.71
CA LYS A 216 -9.28 -9.92 4.54
C LYS A 216 -8.48 -11.14 4.13
N LEU A 217 -7.92 -11.85 5.12
CA LEU A 217 -7.34 -13.17 4.94
C LEU A 217 -8.41 -14.21 5.26
N ASN A 218 -8.73 -15.05 4.29
CA ASN A 218 -9.67 -16.15 4.43
C ASN A 218 -9.09 -17.38 3.71
N LEU A 219 -9.94 -18.20 3.09
CA LEU A 219 -9.52 -19.42 2.42
C LEU A 219 -8.92 -19.19 1.04
N GLN A 220 -9.41 -18.21 0.28
CA GLN A 220 -9.11 -18.07 -1.15
C GLN A 220 -8.58 -16.68 -1.52
N PHE A 221 -7.74 -16.65 -2.56
CA PHE A 221 -7.14 -15.44 -3.13
C PHE A 221 -7.19 -15.52 -4.66
N LEU A 222 -7.48 -14.41 -5.36
CA LEU A 222 -7.67 -14.41 -6.81
C LEU A 222 -6.44 -14.93 -7.55
N THR A 223 -5.26 -14.43 -7.18
CA THR A 223 -3.96 -14.79 -7.76
C THR A 223 -2.87 -14.73 -6.70
N LEU A 224 -1.65 -15.18 -7.02
CA LEU A 224 -0.49 -14.97 -6.13
C LEU A 224 -0.24 -13.49 -5.86
N HIS A 225 -0.51 -12.62 -6.84
CA HIS A 225 -0.38 -11.18 -6.67
C HIS A 225 -1.37 -10.64 -5.63
N ASP A 226 -2.64 -11.08 -5.69
CA ASP A 226 -3.65 -10.76 -4.67
C ASP A 226 -3.19 -11.22 -3.28
N TYR A 227 -2.82 -12.49 -3.14
CA TYR A 227 -2.31 -13.04 -1.88
C TYR A 227 -1.16 -12.20 -1.29
N LEU A 228 -0.13 -11.92 -2.10
CA LEU A 228 1.03 -11.14 -1.66
C LEU A 228 0.64 -9.69 -1.32
N LEU A 229 -0.24 -9.06 -2.10
CA LEU A 229 -0.68 -7.69 -1.86
C LEU A 229 -1.52 -7.55 -0.58
N ARG A 230 -2.41 -8.52 -0.29
CA ARG A 230 -3.18 -8.52 0.97
C ARG A 230 -2.25 -8.63 2.16
N ASN A 231 -1.29 -9.56 2.12
CA ASN A 231 -0.29 -9.73 3.17
C ASN A 231 0.61 -8.49 3.30
N PHE A 232 1.05 -7.91 2.18
CA PHE A 232 1.83 -6.66 2.15
C PHE A 232 1.10 -5.54 2.89
N ASN A 233 -0.17 -5.29 2.54
CA ASN A 233 -0.94 -4.21 3.13
C ASN A 233 -1.26 -4.45 4.60
N LEU A 234 -1.66 -5.66 4.98
CA LEU A 234 -1.96 -5.99 6.37
C LEU A 234 -0.72 -5.87 7.25
N PHE A 235 0.41 -6.42 6.80
CA PHE A 235 1.67 -6.35 7.52
C PHE A 235 2.16 -4.89 7.64
N ARG A 236 2.01 -4.09 6.57
CA ARG A 236 2.33 -2.65 6.62
C ARG A 236 1.50 -1.91 7.66
N LEU A 237 0.19 -2.15 7.71
CA LEU A 237 -0.73 -1.43 8.60
C LEU A 237 -0.60 -1.89 10.06
N GLU A 238 -0.38 -3.18 10.29
CA GLU A 238 -0.08 -3.71 11.61
C GLU A 238 1.22 -3.15 12.18
N SER A 239 2.30 -3.14 11.40
CA SER A 239 3.56 -2.53 11.84
C SER A 239 3.43 -1.02 12.03
N THR A 240 2.54 -0.34 11.29
CA THR A 240 2.25 1.08 11.49
C THR A 240 1.60 1.35 12.84
N TYR A 241 0.77 0.43 13.35
CA TYR A 241 0.19 0.54 14.69
C TYR A 241 1.27 0.52 15.78
N GLU A 242 2.24 -0.39 15.68
CA GLU A 242 3.38 -0.42 16.63
C GLU A 242 4.23 0.86 16.54
N ILE A 243 4.48 1.35 15.31
CA ILE A 243 5.21 2.60 15.08
C ILE A 243 4.49 3.77 15.74
N ARG A 244 3.16 3.83 15.66
CA ARG A 244 2.34 4.85 16.35
C ARG A 244 2.62 4.82 17.85
N GLN A 245 2.56 3.66 18.49
CA GLN A 245 2.80 3.51 19.93
C GLN A 245 4.22 3.94 20.31
N ASP A 246 5.22 3.56 19.53
CA ASP A 246 6.62 3.93 19.75
C ASP A 246 6.83 5.45 19.66
N ILE A 247 6.23 6.11 18.64
CA ILE A 247 6.30 7.57 18.48
C ILE A 247 5.58 8.28 19.63
N GLU A 248 4.38 7.84 19.98
CA GLU A 248 3.60 8.45 21.06
C GLU A 248 4.34 8.38 22.40
N ASP A 249 4.95 7.23 22.75
CA ASP A 249 5.74 7.09 23.98
C ASP A 249 7.01 7.93 23.94
N ALA A 250 7.81 7.83 22.86
CA ALA A 250 9.11 8.49 22.79
C ALA A 250 8.99 10.01 22.79
N VAL A 251 8.11 10.58 21.96
CA VAL A 251 7.93 12.03 21.84
C VAL A 251 7.28 12.61 23.10
N SER A 252 6.31 11.90 23.71
CA SER A 252 5.70 12.34 24.98
C SER A 252 6.74 12.45 26.10
N ARG A 253 7.70 11.52 26.16
CA ARG A 253 8.80 11.55 27.15
C ARG A 253 9.80 12.68 26.92
N MET A 254 9.99 13.11 25.66
CA MET A 254 10.86 14.26 25.34
C MET A 254 10.26 15.60 25.76
N LEU A 255 8.94 15.67 26.00
CA LEU A 255 8.22 16.88 26.43
C LEU A 255 8.55 18.11 25.55
N PRO A 256 8.22 18.09 24.24
CA PRO A 256 8.39 19.26 23.38
C PRO A 256 7.49 20.42 23.84
N TRP A 257 8.12 21.55 24.12
CA TRP A 257 7.49 22.81 24.49
C TRP A 257 8.00 23.96 23.63
N GLN A 258 7.21 25.04 23.59
CA GLN A 258 7.59 26.28 22.93
C GLN A 258 8.42 27.16 23.87
N SER A 259 9.57 27.64 23.38
CA SER A 259 10.39 28.65 24.05
C SER A 259 9.77 30.05 23.93
N GLU A 260 10.31 31.03 24.65
CA GLU A 260 9.89 32.44 24.53
C GLU A 260 10.20 33.04 23.15
N GLU A 261 11.20 32.48 22.45
CA GLU A 261 11.61 32.90 21.09
C GLU A 261 10.84 32.15 19.99
N GLY A 262 10.00 31.18 20.36
CA GLY A 262 9.19 30.38 19.44
C GLY A 262 9.82 29.05 19.00
N ASP A 263 11.05 28.78 19.42
CA ASP A 263 11.77 27.53 19.14
C ASP A 263 11.27 26.35 19.98
N VAL A 264 11.56 25.13 19.52
CA VAL A 264 11.31 23.91 20.29
C VAL A 264 12.34 23.73 21.40
N VAL A 265 11.86 23.48 22.61
CA VAL A 265 12.69 23.06 23.76
C VAL A 265 12.16 21.73 24.28
N PHE A 266 13.06 20.76 24.44
CA PHE A 266 12.75 19.45 25.00
C PHE A 266 12.96 19.48 26.51
N GLY A 267 11.86 19.41 27.28
CA GLY A 267 11.89 19.40 28.74
C GLY A 267 12.20 18.05 29.37
N GLY A 268 12.16 16.97 28.57
CA GLY A 268 12.38 15.60 28.98
C GLY A 268 13.40 14.88 28.11
N TRP A 269 13.51 13.57 28.31
CA TRP A 269 14.43 12.72 27.57
C TRP A 269 13.78 11.36 27.29
N ALA A 270 14.15 10.75 26.17
CA ALA A 270 13.72 9.42 25.79
C ALA A 270 14.94 8.55 25.52
N ARG A 271 14.87 7.26 25.88
CA ARG A 271 15.92 6.28 25.55
C ARG A 271 15.98 5.99 24.04
N MET A 272 14.82 6.04 23.39
CA MET A 272 14.60 5.65 21.99
C MET A 272 14.56 6.83 21.01
N ALA A 273 14.59 8.08 21.50
CA ALA A 273 14.58 9.26 20.63
C ALA A 273 15.57 10.33 21.13
N LEU A 274 16.17 11.06 20.18
CA LEU A 274 17.13 12.11 20.43
C LEU A 274 16.79 13.36 19.62
N PRO A 275 17.09 14.57 20.14
CA PRO A 275 17.04 15.79 19.35
C PRO A 275 18.06 15.76 18.21
N ILE A 276 17.63 16.14 17.02
CA ILE A 276 18.52 16.32 15.86
C ILE A 276 19.25 17.67 16.00
N GLN A 277 20.58 17.64 15.87
CA GLN A 277 21.43 18.84 15.83
C GLN A 277 21.52 19.42 14.42
N SER A 278 21.65 18.54 13.44
CA SER A 278 21.67 18.90 12.03
C SER A 278 21.18 17.74 11.17
N PHE A 279 20.52 18.09 10.08
CA PHE A 279 20.09 17.16 9.06
C PHE A 279 20.40 17.76 7.70
N ALA A 280 20.97 16.98 6.79
CA ALA A 280 21.24 17.42 5.43
C ALA A 280 21.11 16.27 4.45
N VAL A 281 20.39 16.49 3.35
CA VAL A 281 20.39 15.57 2.20
C VAL A 281 21.72 15.74 1.47
N VAL A 282 22.53 14.68 1.40
CA VAL A 282 23.90 14.72 0.87
C VAL A 282 24.02 14.13 -0.53
N GLU A 283 23.09 13.28 -0.94
CA GLU A 283 23.08 12.72 -2.30
C GLU A 283 21.65 12.44 -2.76
N VAL A 284 21.36 12.87 -3.99
CA VAL A 284 20.19 12.46 -4.76
C VAL A 284 20.69 11.90 -6.08
N SER A 285 20.60 10.58 -6.25
CA SER A 285 21.04 9.90 -7.46
C SER A 285 19.98 10.02 -8.57
N LYS A 286 20.40 9.97 -9.84
CA LYS A 286 19.49 10.04 -10.98
C LYS A 286 18.52 8.84 -11.01
N PRO A 287 17.26 9.03 -11.44
CA PRO A 287 16.32 7.92 -11.66
C PRO A 287 16.86 6.86 -12.63
N HIS A 288 16.44 5.61 -12.45
CA HIS A 288 16.61 4.58 -13.48
C HIS A 288 15.69 4.85 -14.68
N ILE A 289 16.00 4.23 -15.83
CA ILE A 289 15.19 4.40 -17.04
C ILE A 289 13.78 3.85 -16.78
N GLY A 290 12.76 4.67 -17.02
CA GLY A 290 11.36 4.31 -16.82
C GLY A 290 10.83 4.62 -15.42
N GLU A 291 11.70 4.85 -14.44
CA GLU A 291 11.30 5.24 -13.09
C GLU A 291 11.21 6.76 -12.93
N LYS A 292 10.23 7.23 -12.16
CA LYS A 292 10.08 8.65 -11.82
C LYS A 292 10.87 9.04 -10.57
N LYS A 293 11.12 8.08 -9.68
CA LYS A 293 11.82 8.29 -8.40
C LYS A 293 13.34 8.33 -8.60
N PRO A 294 14.10 9.06 -7.77
CA PRO A 294 15.54 8.91 -7.73
C PRO A 294 15.93 7.47 -7.38
N SER A 295 17.05 6.98 -7.91
CA SER A 295 17.51 5.61 -7.61
C SER A 295 17.97 5.45 -6.16
N ARG A 296 18.41 6.55 -5.53
CA ARG A 296 18.85 6.58 -4.13
C ARG A 296 18.82 8.02 -3.60
N VAL A 297 18.48 8.15 -2.32
CA VAL A 297 18.55 9.40 -1.56
C VAL A 297 19.29 9.14 -0.25
N ARG A 298 20.33 9.92 0.03
CA ARG A 298 21.12 9.83 1.26
C ARG A 298 21.06 11.13 2.04
N ALA A 299 21.00 11.01 3.37
CA ALA A 299 21.09 12.13 4.27
C ALA A 299 22.05 11.83 5.43
N ASP A 300 22.67 12.87 5.97
CA ASP A 300 23.48 12.80 7.18
C ASP A 300 22.68 13.45 8.33
N VAL A 301 22.50 12.72 9.43
CA VAL A 301 21.79 13.17 10.63
C VAL A 301 22.75 13.18 11.82
N SER A 302 22.89 14.34 12.46
CA SER A 302 23.80 14.51 13.61
C SER A 302 23.01 14.67 14.90
N VAL A 303 23.49 14.01 15.97
CA VAL A 303 22.90 14.04 17.32
C VAL A 303 23.99 14.16 18.38
N THR A 304 23.61 14.69 19.54
CA THR A 304 24.46 14.76 20.72
C THR A 304 24.09 13.65 21.70
N LEU A 305 25.01 12.74 21.99
CA LEU A 305 24.83 11.66 22.97
C LEU A 305 25.21 12.10 24.39
N ASN A 306 24.66 13.22 24.86
CA ASN A 306 24.79 13.66 26.26
C ASN A 306 23.80 12.90 27.16
N VAL A 307 23.98 11.58 27.22
CA VAL A 307 23.10 10.63 27.90
C VAL A 307 23.92 9.62 28.69
N ARG A 308 23.25 8.76 29.48
CA ARG A 308 23.93 7.70 30.24
C ARG A 308 24.70 6.78 29.30
N LYS A 309 25.84 6.25 29.75
CA LYS A 309 26.74 5.42 28.94
C LYS A 309 26.05 4.22 28.28
N GLU A 310 25.13 3.56 29.00
CA GLU A 310 24.32 2.46 28.46
C GLU A 310 23.51 2.89 27.22
N ILE A 311 22.92 4.09 27.26
CA ILE A 311 22.12 4.65 26.16
C ILE A 311 23.05 5.10 25.03
N GLN A 312 24.19 5.69 25.35
CA GLN A 312 25.21 6.03 24.36
C GLN A 312 25.64 4.77 23.59
N ASP A 313 25.95 3.69 24.29
CA ASP A 313 26.38 2.43 23.70
C ASP A 313 25.27 1.82 22.83
N GLU A 314 23.99 1.98 23.20
CA GLU A 314 22.86 1.54 22.37
C GLU A 314 22.75 2.32 21.05
N TRP A 315 22.89 3.65 21.08
CA TRP A 315 22.83 4.48 19.88
C TRP A 315 24.05 4.28 18.99
N GLU A 316 25.25 4.18 19.58
CA GLU A 316 26.47 3.82 18.85
C GLU A 316 26.38 2.41 18.25
N ASN A 317 25.53 1.54 18.81
CA ASN A 317 25.28 0.20 18.30
C ASN A 317 24.22 0.11 17.21
N LEU A 318 23.71 1.21 16.67
CA LEU A 318 22.94 1.14 15.42
C LEU A 318 23.77 0.47 14.32
N ARG A 319 23.12 -0.44 13.60
CA ARG A 319 23.68 -1.27 12.54
C ARG A 319 23.11 -0.85 11.21
N LYS A 320 23.82 -1.23 10.14
CA LYS A 320 23.31 -1.10 8.78
C LYS A 320 21.97 -1.82 8.67
N HIS A 321 21.02 -1.22 7.96
CA HIS A 321 19.64 -1.69 7.81
C HIS A 321 18.72 -1.49 9.02
N ASP A 322 19.21 -0.93 10.13
CA ASP A 322 18.31 -0.50 11.22
C ASP A 322 17.43 0.65 10.75
N VAL A 323 16.12 0.52 10.93
CA VAL A 323 15.16 1.59 10.57
C VAL A 323 15.03 2.59 11.71
N CYS A 324 15.08 3.88 11.37
CA CYS A 324 14.79 5.00 12.25
C CYS A 324 13.67 5.87 11.66
N PHE A 325 13.09 6.73 12.49
CA PHE A 325 12.07 7.70 12.10
C PHE A 325 12.56 9.11 12.39
N LEU A 326 12.46 9.97 11.38
CA LEU A 326 12.70 11.40 11.43
C LEU A 326 11.36 12.09 11.69
N ILE A 327 11.29 12.88 12.74
CA ILE A 327 10.04 13.47 13.23
C ILE A 327 10.23 14.98 13.37
N THR A 328 9.20 15.71 12.97
CA THR A 328 9.11 17.17 13.12
C THR A 328 7.99 17.51 14.08
N VAL A 329 8.33 18.20 15.17
CA VAL A 329 7.35 18.81 16.08
C VAL A 329 7.49 20.32 16.10
N ARG A 330 6.36 21.03 16.08
CA ARG A 330 6.23 22.48 16.25
C ARG A 330 5.29 22.73 17.44
N PRO A 331 5.78 22.62 18.69
CA PRO A 331 4.92 22.71 19.87
C PRO A 331 4.33 24.11 20.03
N THR A 332 3.09 24.17 20.50
CA THR A 332 2.35 25.42 20.83
C THR A 332 2.14 25.60 22.33
N LYS A 333 2.55 24.61 23.14
CA LYS A 333 2.35 24.60 24.58
C LYS A 333 3.58 25.17 25.28
N ASN A 334 3.35 26.02 26.27
CA ASN A 334 4.41 26.62 27.08
C ASN A 334 5.14 25.58 27.93
N ILE A 335 6.39 25.90 28.29
CA ILE A 335 7.24 25.11 29.19
C ILE A 335 6.48 24.77 30.48
N GLY A 336 6.54 23.48 30.88
CA GLY A 336 5.90 22.97 32.08
C GLY A 336 4.44 22.53 31.91
N THR A 337 3.86 22.64 30.71
CA THR A 337 2.52 22.12 30.41
C THR A 337 2.52 20.59 30.50
N LYS A 338 1.59 20.02 31.26
CA LYS A 338 1.41 18.57 31.39
C LYS A 338 0.53 18.03 30.26
N TYR A 339 0.91 16.89 29.70
CA TYR A 339 0.08 16.18 28.71
C TYR A 339 -1.08 15.43 29.36
N ASN A 340 -2.19 15.38 28.65
CA ASN A 340 -3.38 14.63 28.98
C ASN A 340 -3.51 13.46 28.01
N TYR A 341 -3.26 12.24 28.50
CA TYR A 341 -3.36 11.01 27.69
C TYR A 341 -4.79 10.67 27.23
N LYS A 342 -5.80 11.45 27.64
CA LYS A 342 -7.18 11.34 27.12
C LYS A 342 -7.45 12.24 25.91
N GLU A 343 -6.57 13.19 25.63
CA GLU A 343 -6.67 14.08 24.48
C GLU A 343 -5.84 13.55 23.31
N HIS A 344 -6.13 14.01 22.10
CA HIS A 344 -5.38 13.61 20.91
C HIS A 344 -3.89 13.96 21.04
N PHE A 345 -3.02 13.05 20.62
CA PHE A 345 -1.57 13.19 20.73
C PHE A 345 -1.03 14.34 19.85
N ILE A 346 -1.40 14.38 18.57
CA ILE A 346 -0.83 15.31 17.57
C ILE A 346 -0.91 16.78 18.03
N PRO A 347 -2.07 17.33 18.46
CA PRO A 347 -2.15 18.74 18.87
C PRO A 347 -1.41 19.05 20.18
N GLN A 348 -1.17 18.04 21.03
CA GLN A 348 -0.48 18.24 22.30
C GLN A 348 1.03 18.44 22.12
N VAL A 349 1.64 17.65 21.22
CA VAL A 349 3.08 17.73 20.93
C VAL A 349 3.38 18.65 19.74
N GLY A 350 2.37 18.99 18.94
CA GLY A 350 2.52 19.76 17.71
C GLY A 350 3.22 18.96 16.61
N LEU A 351 2.90 17.67 16.46
CA LEU A 351 3.51 16.84 15.42
C LEU A 351 3.09 17.33 14.03
N VAL A 352 4.07 17.47 13.14
CA VAL A 352 3.85 17.95 11.77
C VAL A 352 4.21 16.88 10.74
N HIS A 353 5.39 16.27 10.85
CA HIS A 353 5.87 15.30 9.86
C HIS A 353 6.51 14.08 10.49
N VAL A 354 6.35 12.93 9.84
CA VAL A 354 7.06 11.68 10.13
C VAL A 354 7.60 11.10 8.82
N ARG A 355 8.90 10.80 8.76
CA ARG A 355 9.53 10.09 7.64
C ARG A 355 10.41 8.96 8.15
N GLY A 356 10.34 7.80 7.52
CA GLY A 356 11.25 6.70 7.84
C GLY A 356 12.59 6.83 7.11
N CYS A 357 13.64 6.34 7.73
CA CYS A 357 14.97 6.23 7.14
C CYS A 357 15.65 4.92 7.57
N GLU A 358 16.64 4.48 6.81
CA GLU A 358 17.40 3.26 7.07
C GLU A 358 18.87 3.61 7.28
N ILE A 359 19.49 3.09 8.34
CA ILE A 359 20.89 3.36 8.65
C ILE A 359 21.80 2.73 7.58
N GLU A 360 22.60 3.55 6.90
CA GLU A 360 23.74 3.08 6.10
C GLU A 360 24.94 2.80 7.02
N GLY A 361 25.15 3.67 8.00
CA GLY A 361 26.13 3.49 9.07
C GLY A 361 26.52 4.81 9.75
N MET A 362 27.30 4.70 10.82
CA MET A 362 27.83 5.86 11.55
C MET A 362 29.07 6.43 10.84
N LEU A 363 29.24 7.74 10.84
CA LEU A 363 30.40 8.39 10.21
C LEU A 363 31.59 8.50 11.17
N ASP A 364 32.80 8.36 10.61
CA ASP A 364 34.05 8.68 11.29
C ASP A 364 34.35 10.18 11.24
N ALA A 365 35.46 10.59 11.87
CA ALA A 365 35.92 11.98 11.86
C ALA A 365 36.27 12.52 10.46
N ASN A 366 36.39 11.66 9.44
CA ASN A 366 36.67 12.01 8.05
C ASN A 366 35.42 11.99 7.17
N GLY A 367 34.22 11.78 7.73
CA GLY A 367 32.97 11.69 6.99
C GLY A 367 32.77 10.38 6.21
N ARG A 368 33.54 9.34 6.54
CA ARG A 368 33.42 8.00 5.93
C ARG A 368 32.54 7.13 6.80
N VAL A 369 31.73 6.29 6.17
CA VAL A 369 30.89 5.31 6.88
C VAL A 369 31.79 4.26 7.52
N ILE A 370 31.62 4.02 8.81
CA ILE A 370 32.35 3.00 9.57
C ILE A 370 31.79 1.63 9.17
N GLU A 371 32.62 0.78 8.55
CA GLU A 371 32.21 -0.55 8.11
C GLU A 371 32.01 -1.54 9.26
N GLU A 372 31.00 -2.41 9.10
CA GLU A 372 30.74 -3.52 10.03
C GLU A 372 31.67 -4.68 9.73
N GLY A 373 32.61 -4.97 10.63
CA GLY A 373 33.55 -6.09 10.47
C GLY A 373 34.91 -5.91 11.14
N ILE A 374 35.25 -4.69 11.59
CA ILE A 374 36.46 -4.48 12.39
C ILE A 374 36.16 -4.95 13.83
N GLU A 375 36.97 -5.88 14.34
CA GLU A 375 36.83 -6.45 15.70
C GLU A 375 36.83 -5.40 16.82
N GLN A 376 37.28 -4.17 16.53
CA GLN A 376 37.13 -3.00 17.39
C GLN A 376 36.60 -1.81 16.59
N ARG A 377 35.36 -1.41 16.88
CA ARG A 377 34.81 -0.15 16.39
C ARG A 377 35.67 1.01 16.89
N PRO A 378 35.98 2.01 16.05
CA PRO A 378 36.78 3.14 16.47
C PRO A 378 36.08 3.88 17.62
N GLN A 379 36.80 4.16 18.70
CA GLN A 379 36.29 5.02 19.77
C GLN A 379 36.25 6.45 19.25
N LEU A 380 35.05 6.95 18.99
CA LEU A 380 34.83 8.32 18.55
C LEU A 380 34.98 9.28 19.74
N ALA A 381 35.80 10.31 19.56
CA ALA A 381 35.99 11.35 20.56
C ALA A 381 34.74 12.25 20.66
N GLY A 382 34.45 12.73 21.88
CA GLY A 382 33.30 13.58 22.15
C GLY A 382 31.95 12.85 22.10
N GLU A 383 30.87 13.61 22.21
CA GLU A 383 29.48 13.09 22.31
C GLU A 383 28.69 13.26 21.00
N GLN A 384 29.25 13.96 20.01
CA GLN A 384 28.61 14.16 18.72
C GLN A 384 28.72 12.88 17.87
N ARG A 385 27.60 12.43 17.31
CA ARG A 385 27.55 11.32 16.36
C ARG A 385 26.76 11.74 15.13
N THR A 386 27.26 11.37 13.97
CA THR A 386 26.57 11.55 12.69
C THR A 386 26.32 10.20 12.07
N TYR A 387 25.08 9.95 11.66
CA TYR A 387 24.67 8.75 10.95
C TYR A 387 24.34 9.11 9.51
N ARG A 388 24.83 8.31 8.57
CA ARG A 388 24.35 8.35 7.20
C ARG A 388 23.16 7.43 7.05
N VAL A 389 22.09 7.93 6.44
CA VAL A 389 20.83 7.21 6.28
C VAL A 389 20.36 7.22 4.83
N TRP A 390 19.64 6.18 4.45
CA TRP A 390 18.86 6.12 3.22
C TRP A 390 17.43 6.57 3.49
N LEU A 391 16.94 7.47 2.64
CA LEU A 391 15.55 7.90 2.64
C LEU A 391 14.76 7.10 1.59
N ASP A 392 13.46 6.93 1.83
CA ASP A 392 12.58 6.34 0.82
C ASP A 392 12.49 7.26 -0.40
N SER A 393 12.89 6.74 -1.55
CA SER A 393 12.99 7.52 -2.79
C SER A 393 11.63 7.86 -3.40
N ASN A 394 10.60 7.03 -3.18
CA ASN A 394 9.24 7.36 -3.58
C ASN A 394 8.71 8.52 -2.73
N GLN A 395 8.88 8.44 -1.41
CA GLN A 395 8.45 9.49 -0.49
C GLN A 395 9.17 10.81 -0.77
N TYR A 396 10.50 10.76 -1.00
CA TYR A 396 11.28 11.93 -1.38
C TYR A 396 10.75 12.61 -2.65
N ARG A 397 10.41 11.83 -3.68
CA ARG A 397 9.79 12.38 -4.89
C ARG A 397 8.48 13.08 -4.58
N VAL A 398 7.58 12.41 -3.83
CA VAL A 398 6.27 12.96 -3.48
C VAL A 398 6.41 14.28 -2.71
N ASP A 399 7.31 14.32 -1.73
CA ASP A 399 7.57 15.52 -0.94
C ASP A 399 8.15 16.67 -1.80
N MET A 400 9.07 16.37 -2.74
CA MET A 400 9.61 17.37 -3.66
C MET A 400 8.56 17.88 -4.66
N ASP A 401 7.67 17.01 -5.14
CA ASP A 401 6.55 17.40 -6.00
C ASP A 401 5.61 18.35 -5.24
N LEU A 402 5.30 18.06 -3.97
CA LEU A 402 4.50 18.93 -3.10
C LEU A 402 5.18 20.28 -2.85
N LEU A 403 6.49 20.29 -2.58
CA LEU A 403 7.27 21.51 -2.38
C LEU A 403 7.22 22.43 -3.62
N GLN A 404 7.31 21.87 -4.82
CA GLN A 404 7.19 22.64 -6.07
C GLN A 404 5.81 23.30 -6.24
N THR A 405 4.77 22.69 -5.68
CA THR A 405 3.41 23.25 -5.67
C THR A 405 3.14 24.21 -4.50
N GLY A 406 4.15 24.52 -3.68
CA GLY A 406 4.08 25.46 -2.56
C GLY A 406 3.87 24.81 -1.19
N GLY A 407 4.11 23.51 -1.05
CA GLY A 407 4.14 22.83 0.25
C GLY A 407 5.37 23.18 1.11
N ASP A 408 5.35 22.74 2.37
CA ASP A 408 6.47 22.91 3.30
C ASP A 408 7.69 22.05 2.87
N ASP A 409 8.91 22.55 3.11
CA ASP A 409 10.11 21.72 2.98
C ASP A 409 10.25 20.79 4.19
N VAL A 410 9.81 19.55 4.02
CA VAL A 410 9.81 18.51 5.06
C VAL A 410 11.24 18.22 5.55
N TYR A 411 12.24 18.27 4.66
CA TYR A 411 13.61 17.81 4.95
C TYR A 411 14.42 18.85 5.73
N GLU A 412 13.96 20.10 5.81
CA GLU A 412 14.55 21.13 6.67
C GLU A 412 13.90 21.16 8.07
N GLY A 413 12.76 20.49 8.27
CA GLY A 413 11.96 20.58 9.49
C GLY A 413 12.33 19.61 10.61
N PHE A 414 13.08 18.54 10.34
CA PHE A 414 13.27 17.45 11.31
C PHE A 414 14.04 17.91 12.55
N ASN A 415 13.49 17.60 13.73
CA ASN A 415 14.10 17.95 15.01
C ASN A 415 14.18 16.79 16.00
N ILE A 416 13.64 15.62 15.66
CA ILE A 416 13.75 14.40 16.46
C ILE A 416 14.12 13.22 15.54
N ILE A 417 15.06 12.39 15.97
CA ILE A 417 15.28 11.04 15.41
C ILE A 417 14.89 10.01 16.46
N MET A 418 14.11 9.01 16.05
CA MET A 418 13.68 7.89 16.86
C MET A 418 14.18 6.58 16.29
N ARG A 419 14.84 5.75 17.11
CA ARG A 419 15.16 4.36 16.78
C ARG A 419 14.11 3.42 17.38
N ARG A 420 14.02 2.20 16.87
CA ARG A 420 13.14 1.13 17.41
C ARG A 420 13.95 -0.04 17.95
N LYS A 421 13.29 -0.98 18.63
CA LYS A 421 13.96 -2.22 19.09
C LYS A 421 14.24 -3.12 17.87
N PRO A 422 15.46 -3.62 17.67
CA PRO A 422 15.79 -4.40 16.45
C PRO A 422 14.88 -5.60 16.19
N LYS A 423 14.37 -6.27 17.24
CA LYS A 423 13.49 -7.45 17.11
C LYS A 423 12.09 -7.12 16.58
N GLU A 424 11.66 -5.87 16.71
CA GLU A 424 10.34 -5.35 16.35
C GLU A 424 10.44 -4.45 15.09
N ASN A 425 11.62 -4.38 14.46
CA ASN A 425 11.95 -3.37 13.46
C ASN A 425 12.41 -3.96 12.11
N ASN A 426 11.88 -5.13 11.76
CA ASN A 426 12.14 -5.80 10.49
C ASN A 426 11.10 -5.46 9.40
N PHE A 427 10.13 -4.59 9.69
CA PHE A 427 8.95 -4.43 8.83
C PHE A 427 9.29 -4.02 7.40
N LYS A 428 10.18 -3.03 7.23
CA LYS A 428 10.59 -2.54 5.91
C LYS A 428 11.25 -3.63 5.07
N ALA A 429 12.11 -4.45 5.66
CA ALA A 429 12.78 -5.54 4.97
C ALA A 429 11.79 -6.61 4.50
N VAL A 430 10.78 -6.92 5.31
CA VAL A 430 9.70 -7.84 4.92
C VAL A 430 8.87 -7.24 3.77
N LEU A 431 8.46 -5.97 3.88
CA LEU A 431 7.71 -5.29 2.82
C LEU A 431 8.48 -5.20 1.51
N GLU A 432 9.78 -4.89 1.57
CA GLU A 432 10.67 -4.87 0.41
C GLU A 432 10.81 -6.25 -0.22
N THR A 433 10.90 -7.31 0.60
CA THR A 433 10.94 -8.70 0.11
C THR A 433 9.64 -9.08 -0.58
N ILE A 434 8.48 -8.76 0.01
CA ILE A 434 7.17 -9.03 -0.61
C ILE A 434 7.03 -8.27 -1.94
N ARG A 435 7.41 -6.99 -1.97
CA ARG A 435 7.43 -6.19 -3.20
C ARG A 435 8.35 -6.79 -4.26
N HIS A 436 9.54 -7.25 -3.86
CA HIS A 436 10.48 -7.89 -4.78
C HIS A 436 9.88 -9.18 -5.36
N LEU A 437 9.27 -10.04 -4.53
CA LEU A 437 8.57 -11.23 -4.98
C LEU A 437 7.50 -10.90 -6.03
N MET A 438 6.70 -9.85 -5.81
CA MET A 438 5.66 -9.42 -6.75
C MET A 438 6.22 -8.88 -8.08
N ASN A 439 7.49 -8.45 -8.13
CA ASN A 439 8.18 -8.03 -9.36
C ASN A 439 8.88 -9.18 -10.08
N THR A 440 8.96 -10.36 -9.46
CA THR A 440 9.52 -11.57 -10.06
C THR A 440 8.41 -12.50 -10.52
N GLU A 441 8.71 -13.37 -11.47
CA GLU A 441 7.85 -14.53 -11.71
C GLU A 441 7.86 -15.41 -10.45
N CYS A 442 6.78 -15.35 -9.68
CA CYS A 442 6.60 -16.16 -8.47
C CYS A 442 6.43 -17.65 -8.85
N VAL A 443 7.54 -18.32 -9.13
CA VAL A 443 7.54 -19.74 -9.48
C VAL A 443 7.38 -20.57 -8.20
N VAL A 444 6.14 -20.94 -7.90
CA VAL A 444 5.81 -21.97 -6.92
C VAL A 444 5.67 -23.32 -7.63
N PRO A 445 5.93 -24.45 -6.95
CA PRO A 445 5.69 -25.76 -7.53
C PRO A 445 4.24 -25.88 -8.05
N PRO A 446 4.00 -26.35 -9.29
CA PRO A 446 2.65 -26.37 -9.86
C PRO A 446 1.63 -27.15 -9.02
N TRP A 447 2.08 -28.21 -8.34
CA TRP A 447 1.24 -29.02 -7.44
C TRP A 447 0.85 -28.31 -6.14
N LEU A 448 1.49 -27.18 -5.80
CA LEU A 448 1.20 -26.37 -4.62
C LEU A 448 0.42 -25.10 -4.96
N HIS A 449 0.52 -24.60 -6.20
CA HIS A 449 -0.08 -23.34 -6.64
C HIS A 449 -1.55 -23.20 -6.24
N ASP A 450 -2.40 -24.13 -6.66
CA ASP A 450 -3.84 -24.06 -6.43
C ASP A 450 -4.18 -24.19 -4.95
N ILE A 451 -3.47 -25.06 -4.23
CA ILE A 451 -3.66 -25.27 -2.78
C ILE A 451 -3.32 -24.00 -2.01
N LEU A 452 -2.23 -23.31 -2.39
CA LEU A 452 -1.81 -22.06 -1.77
C LEU A 452 -2.83 -20.94 -1.98
N LEU A 453 -3.46 -20.90 -3.16
CA LEU A 453 -4.55 -19.96 -3.46
C LEU A 453 -5.92 -20.40 -2.89
N GLY A 454 -6.01 -21.58 -2.29
CA GLY A 454 -7.23 -22.12 -1.68
C GLY A 454 -8.23 -22.73 -2.67
N TYR A 455 -7.78 -23.06 -3.88
CA TYR A 455 -8.57 -23.69 -4.93
C TYR A 455 -8.25 -25.18 -5.06
N GLY A 456 -9.13 -25.91 -5.76
CA GLY A 456 -8.91 -27.31 -6.11
C GLY A 456 -9.06 -28.28 -4.93
N ASP A 457 -8.44 -29.46 -5.06
CA ASP A 457 -8.47 -30.51 -4.06
C ASP A 457 -7.34 -30.29 -3.02
N PRO A 458 -7.64 -30.05 -1.74
CA PRO A 458 -6.62 -29.84 -0.71
C PRO A 458 -5.72 -31.07 -0.49
N GLY A 459 -6.16 -32.26 -0.90
CA GLY A 459 -5.37 -33.49 -0.85
C GLY A 459 -4.47 -33.72 -2.06
N ALA A 460 -4.47 -32.84 -3.08
CA ALA A 460 -3.72 -33.05 -4.32
C ALA A 460 -2.20 -33.17 -4.10
N ALA A 461 -1.65 -32.43 -3.13
CA ALA A 461 -0.23 -32.49 -2.75
C ALA A 461 0.10 -33.61 -1.75
N HIS A 462 -0.85 -34.49 -1.41
CA HIS A 462 -0.57 -35.61 -0.52
C HIS A 462 0.40 -36.59 -1.20
N TYR A 463 1.41 -37.07 -0.47
CA TYR A 463 2.48 -37.92 -1.03
C TYR A 463 1.95 -39.15 -1.80
N SER A 464 0.79 -39.70 -1.42
CA SER A 464 0.18 -40.86 -2.08
C SER A 464 -0.45 -40.55 -3.44
N ARG A 465 -0.60 -39.27 -3.79
CA ARG A 465 -1.18 -38.79 -5.06
C ARG A 465 -0.13 -38.11 -5.94
N MET A 466 1.09 -37.95 -5.44
CA MET A 466 2.21 -37.39 -6.19
C MET A 466 2.71 -38.41 -7.22
N PRO A 467 2.98 -37.99 -8.47
CA PRO A 467 3.44 -38.90 -9.52
C PRO A 467 4.81 -39.51 -9.19
N ASP A 468 5.69 -38.72 -8.56
CA ASP A 468 7.07 -39.08 -8.25
C ASP A 468 7.24 -39.65 -6.81
N GLN A 469 6.26 -40.43 -6.35
CA GLN A 469 6.33 -41.05 -5.03
C GLN A 469 7.50 -42.06 -4.97
N ALA A 470 8.45 -41.83 -4.05
CA ALA A 470 9.53 -42.76 -3.80
C ALA A 470 8.99 -44.13 -3.34
N ARG A 471 9.33 -45.19 -4.08
CA ARG A 471 8.90 -46.57 -3.80
C ARG A 471 9.81 -47.29 -2.80
N VAL A 472 11.06 -46.86 -2.73
CA VAL A 472 12.07 -47.39 -1.82
C VAL A 472 12.69 -46.20 -1.12
N MET A 473 12.75 -46.28 0.20
CA MET A 473 13.34 -45.26 1.05
C MET A 473 14.20 -45.94 2.10
N ASP A 474 15.41 -45.43 2.28
CA ASP A 474 16.25 -45.83 3.41
C ASP A 474 15.75 -45.08 4.66
N PHE A 475 15.27 -45.85 5.63
CA PHE A 475 14.79 -45.31 6.90
C PHE A 475 15.92 -45.13 7.91
N ASN A 476 17.17 -45.48 7.58
CA ASN A 476 18.34 -45.36 8.45
C ASN A 476 18.08 -45.92 9.86
N ASP A 477 18.19 -45.07 10.88
CA ASP A 477 18.02 -45.36 12.30
C ASP A 477 16.63 -45.02 12.85
N THR A 478 15.64 -44.79 11.95
CA THR A 478 14.24 -44.52 12.36
C THR A 478 13.66 -45.66 13.20
N PHE A 479 14.02 -46.91 12.90
CA PHE A 479 13.55 -48.09 13.61
C PHE A 479 14.69 -48.75 14.39
N LEU A 480 14.41 -49.11 15.64
CA LEU A 480 15.40 -49.70 16.56
C LEU A 480 15.62 -51.19 16.27
N ASP A 481 14.54 -51.88 15.89
CA ASP A 481 14.51 -53.30 15.59
C ASP A 481 13.31 -53.61 14.67
N ILE A 482 13.18 -54.88 14.28
CA ILE A 482 12.12 -55.34 13.38
C ILE A 482 10.72 -55.32 14.02
N GLU A 483 10.63 -55.40 15.34
CA GLU A 483 9.35 -55.32 16.05
C GLU A 483 8.82 -53.89 16.03
N HIS A 484 9.71 -52.90 16.16
CA HIS A 484 9.41 -51.50 15.95
C HIS A 484 8.84 -51.27 14.53
N VAL A 485 9.46 -51.82 13.48
CA VAL A 485 8.92 -51.73 12.10
C VAL A 485 7.50 -52.28 12.00
N ARG A 486 7.25 -53.48 12.55
CA ARG A 486 5.93 -54.13 12.50
C ARG A 486 4.85 -53.32 13.23
N SER A 487 5.18 -52.74 14.38
CA SER A 487 4.25 -51.92 15.15
C SER A 487 3.97 -50.55 14.51
N SER A 488 4.92 -49.99 13.74
CA SER A 488 4.75 -48.71 13.04
C SER A 488 3.83 -48.79 11.81
N PHE A 489 3.65 -49.97 11.20
CA PHE A 489 2.80 -50.15 10.02
C PHE A 489 1.70 -51.20 10.24
N PRO A 490 0.75 -50.99 11.17
CA PRO A 490 -0.22 -52.01 11.58
C PRO A 490 -1.20 -52.45 10.48
N GLY A 491 -1.40 -51.63 9.45
CA GLY A 491 -2.26 -51.93 8.30
C GLY A 491 -1.55 -52.59 7.13
N TYR A 492 -0.26 -52.93 7.25
CA TYR A 492 0.56 -53.46 6.16
C TYR A 492 1.25 -54.77 6.57
N GLU A 493 1.46 -55.66 5.60
CA GLU A 493 2.23 -56.88 5.80
C GLU A 493 3.74 -56.58 5.69
N VAL A 494 4.50 -56.86 6.75
CA VAL A 494 5.96 -56.67 6.78
C VAL A 494 6.66 -57.96 6.37
N VAL A 495 7.21 -57.97 5.14
CA VAL A 495 8.02 -59.07 4.60
C VAL A 495 9.49 -58.75 4.79
N VAL A 496 10.22 -59.65 5.47
CA VAL A 496 11.67 -59.54 5.70
C VAL A 496 12.35 -60.59 4.85
N ASN A 497 13.21 -60.16 3.93
CA ASN A 497 14.01 -61.05 3.06
C ASN A 497 15.36 -61.38 3.66
#